data_AF-A0AAN7K0D0-F1
#
_entry.id   AF-A0AAN7K0D0-F1
#
_cell.length_a   1.000
_cell.length_b   1.000
_cell.length_c   1.000
_cell.angle_alpha   90.00
_cell.angle_beta   90.00
_cell.angle_gamma   90.00
#
_symmetry.space_group_name_H-M   'P 1'
#
loop_
_entity.id
_entity.type
_entity.pdbx_description
1 polymer ?
#
loop_
_entity_poly.entity_id
_entity_poly.type
_entity_poly.pdbx_seq_one_letter_code
_entity_poly.pdbx_strand_id
1 'polypeptide(L)'
;MCTPASSTLTQSSPPAAVAAYADATTDVLPIDILQFHILTRLDGPTLAAASCASTQLRQLSAPDTMWAGVCRSTWPSTNDPRLLELISAFPGGHRSFFSDSYPHLAVSGQDSVDAGSLAPAEIISCVDIRHRGKLIFSKAVATETTTAWFKCSPFRVDMLDPKEVVSTPVPYPDTDHACGQLGDCLTLSWIVVDPAGQRAANVSSRRSVSVIRHWLSGEVHARFAAVLPGDRRSSSKFVECGVVVICGGCRGEDLQVREVSLQVENMDGKFLNGRESLGILRRALAARRRTPPGGCSEGDEGRRMHEEFQRMKMERKERRMRAEGALDMICAASGLFFLMVPLVLWVLTFCR
;
A
#
# COMPACT_ATOMS: atom_id res chain seq x y z
N MET A 1 18.82 58.33 -43.78
CA MET A 1 19.82 57.44 -43.16
C MET A 1 19.91 57.80 -41.68
N CYS A 2 19.82 56.80 -40.80
CA CYS A 2 20.06 56.85 -39.34
C CYS A 2 19.02 57.65 -38.53
N THR A 3 18.49 57.25 -37.37
CA THR A 3 18.62 56.11 -36.43
C THR A 3 17.48 56.28 -35.40
N PRO A 4 16.93 55.23 -34.76
CA PRO A 4 15.88 55.40 -33.75
C PRO A 4 16.46 55.62 -32.34
N ALA A 5 15.72 56.40 -31.54
CA ALA A 5 16.02 56.75 -30.17
C ALA A 5 16.04 55.52 -29.24
N SER A 6 17.09 55.41 -28.42
CA SER A 6 17.13 54.52 -27.26
C SER A 6 16.69 55.31 -26.02
N SER A 7 15.54 54.95 -25.46
CA SER A 7 15.10 55.38 -24.13
C SER A 7 15.64 54.39 -23.09
N THR A 8 16.51 54.91 -22.23
CA THR A 8 17.05 54.25 -21.04
C THR A 8 15.94 54.09 -20.00
N LEU A 9 15.48 52.85 -19.77
CA LEU A 9 14.73 52.48 -18.57
C LEU A 9 15.73 52.02 -17.52
N THR A 10 15.86 52.84 -16.48
CA THR A 10 16.62 52.59 -15.26
C THR A 10 16.11 51.33 -14.57
N GLN A 11 16.97 50.31 -14.50
CA GLN A 11 16.76 49.10 -13.70
C GLN A 11 16.96 49.48 -12.23
N SER A 12 15.88 49.58 -11.47
CA SER A 12 15.93 49.79 -10.02
C SER A 12 16.50 48.53 -9.35
N SER A 13 17.69 48.63 -8.75
CA SER A 13 18.19 47.62 -7.82
C SER A 13 17.26 47.48 -6.61
N PRO A 14 17.00 46.27 -6.10
CA PRO A 14 16.32 46.11 -4.82
C PRO A 14 17.22 46.60 -3.68
N PRO A 15 16.65 47.11 -2.57
CA PRO A 15 17.44 47.64 -1.46
C PRO A 15 18.24 46.54 -0.76
N ALA A 16 19.52 46.83 -0.50
CA ALA A 16 20.51 45.99 0.18
C ALA A 16 20.13 45.51 1.59
N ALA A 17 18.99 45.95 2.13
CA ALA A 17 18.48 45.57 3.45
C ALA A 17 17.98 44.11 3.51
N VAL A 18 17.58 43.51 2.38
CA VAL A 18 17.09 42.11 2.36
C VAL A 18 18.25 41.10 2.34
N ALA A 19 19.43 41.50 1.88
CA ALA A 19 20.62 40.66 1.88
C ALA A 19 21.26 40.55 3.28
N ALA A 20 21.23 41.64 4.07
CA ALA A 20 21.82 41.67 5.40
C ALA A 20 21.01 40.88 6.46
N TYR A 21 19.70 40.68 6.24
CA TYR A 21 18.85 39.91 7.16
C TYR A 21 18.91 38.40 6.94
N ALA A 22 19.39 37.96 5.77
CA ALA A 22 19.61 36.54 5.46
C ALA A 22 20.93 36.02 6.05
N ASP A 23 21.90 36.91 6.28
CA ASP A 23 23.23 36.57 6.83
C ASP A 23 23.20 36.43 8.37
N ALA A 24 22.22 37.05 9.03
CA ALA A 24 22.14 37.10 10.50
C ALA A 24 21.58 35.84 11.16
N THR A 25 20.96 34.91 10.42
CA THR A 25 20.47 33.65 11.01
C THR A 25 21.51 32.53 11.07
N THR A 26 22.66 32.69 10.42
CA THR A 26 23.72 31.67 10.34
C THR A 26 24.86 31.83 11.35
N ASP A 27 25.02 33.01 11.95
CA ASP A 27 26.04 33.22 13.00
C ASP A 27 25.65 32.64 14.37
N VAL A 28 24.38 32.26 14.56
CA VAL A 28 23.87 31.82 15.87
C VAL A 28 23.99 30.31 16.07
N LEU A 29 24.13 29.51 15.01
CA LEU A 29 24.21 28.05 15.13
C LEU A 29 25.18 27.42 14.11
N PRO A 30 26.25 26.74 14.58
CA PRO A 30 27.19 26.03 13.72
C PRO A 30 26.51 25.03 12.78
N ILE A 31 26.96 24.98 11.52
CA ILE A 31 26.44 24.11 10.45
C ILE A 31 26.46 22.64 10.87
N ASP A 32 27.49 22.19 11.58
CA ASP A 32 27.62 20.81 12.04
C ASP A 32 26.51 20.44 13.04
N ILE A 33 26.07 21.39 13.88
CA ILE A 33 24.97 21.16 14.82
C ILE A 33 23.65 21.00 14.06
N LEU A 34 23.41 21.88 13.07
CA LEU A 34 22.26 21.76 12.20
C LEU A 34 22.24 20.40 11.49
N GLN A 35 23.35 20.03 10.85
CA GLN A 35 23.43 18.83 10.03
C GLN A 35 23.37 17.54 10.87
N PHE A 36 24.20 17.40 11.90
CA PHE A 36 24.39 16.12 12.61
C PHE A 36 23.51 15.96 13.84
N HIS A 37 22.99 17.04 14.43
CA HIS A 37 22.20 16.97 15.66
C HIS A 37 20.72 17.36 15.50
N ILE A 38 20.39 18.23 14.53
CA ILE A 38 19.01 18.68 14.31
C ILE A 38 18.37 17.91 13.15
N LEU A 39 18.94 17.99 11.96
CA LEU A 39 18.33 17.39 10.75
C LEU A 39 18.26 15.86 10.82
N THR A 40 19.24 15.20 11.44
CA THR A 40 19.25 13.74 11.66
C THR A 40 18.13 13.23 12.56
N ARG A 41 17.47 14.12 13.33
CA ARG A 41 16.38 13.77 14.24
C ARG A 41 14.99 14.00 13.64
N LEU A 42 14.91 14.64 12.48
CA LEU A 42 13.65 14.87 11.78
C LEU A 42 13.15 13.59 11.12
N ASP A 43 11.83 13.41 11.08
CA ASP A 43 11.22 12.40 10.24
C ASP A 43 11.27 12.81 8.76
N GLY A 44 11.05 11.85 7.85
CA GLY A 44 11.18 12.09 6.42
C GLY A 44 10.34 13.26 5.89
N PRO A 45 9.05 13.39 6.26
CA PRO A 45 8.23 14.52 5.83
C PRO A 45 8.73 15.87 6.37
N THR A 46 9.13 15.95 7.65
CA THR A 46 9.65 17.20 8.22
C THR A 46 11.01 17.56 7.62
N LEU A 47 11.87 16.57 7.35
CA LEU A 47 13.14 16.79 6.65
C LEU A 47 12.91 17.28 5.21
N ALA A 48 11.95 16.71 4.50
CA ALA A 48 11.55 17.18 3.17
C ALA A 48 11.05 18.63 3.22
N ALA A 49 10.19 18.97 4.18
CA ALA A 49 9.68 20.32 4.38
C ALA A 49 10.80 21.32 4.72
N ALA A 50 11.71 20.96 5.62
CA ALA A 50 12.89 21.77 5.97
C ALA A 50 13.77 22.04 4.75
N SER A 51 13.97 21.03 3.88
CA SER A 51 14.75 21.17 2.65
C SER A 51 14.16 22.19 1.65
N CYS A 52 12.86 22.48 1.74
CA CYS A 52 12.18 23.46 0.90
C CYS A 52 12.27 24.89 1.45
N ALA A 53 12.63 25.07 2.73
CA ALA A 53 12.60 26.37 3.38
C ALA A 53 13.78 27.28 2.98
N SER A 54 14.95 26.72 2.67
CA SER A 54 16.12 27.49 2.22
C SER A 54 17.07 26.66 1.34
N THR A 55 17.98 27.31 0.62
CA THR A 55 19.03 26.64 -0.16
C THR A 55 20.01 25.89 0.74
N GLN A 56 20.38 26.47 1.88
CA GLN A 56 21.29 25.85 2.86
C GLN A 56 20.69 24.57 3.46
N LEU A 57 19.44 24.61 3.94
CA LEU A 57 18.78 23.42 4.50
C LEU A 57 18.60 22.32 3.45
N ARG A 58 18.37 22.70 2.20
CA ARG A 58 18.33 21.75 1.07
C ARG A 58 19.65 21.04 0.86
N GLN A 59 20.75 21.79 0.88
CA GLN A 59 22.10 21.24 0.74
C GLN A 59 22.46 20.33 1.92
N LEU A 60 22.15 20.74 3.15
CA LEU A 60 22.42 19.94 4.35
C LEU A 60 21.54 18.67 4.43
N SER A 61 20.35 18.70 3.83
CA SER A 61 19.43 17.55 3.73
C SER A 61 19.64 16.69 2.48
N ALA A 62 20.57 17.06 1.59
CA ALA A 62 20.83 16.33 0.35
C ALA A 62 21.58 15.00 0.52
N PRO A 63 22.49 14.81 1.51
CA PRO A 63 23.26 13.58 1.64
C PRO A 63 22.38 12.33 1.72
N ASP A 64 22.70 11.32 0.91
CA ASP A 64 21.95 10.06 0.88
C ASP A 64 21.99 9.31 2.22
N THR A 65 23.09 9.42 2.96
CA THR A 65 23.24 8.82 4.30
C THR A 65 22.20 9.32 5.31
N MET A 66 21.74 10.58 5.17
CA MET A 66 20.68 11.14 5.99
C MET A 66 19.35 10.47 5.68
N TRP A 67 19.01 10.36 4.39
CA TRP A 67 17.79 9.67 3.95
C TRP A 67 17.83 8.17 4.21
N ALA A 68 19.00 7.53 4.15
CA ALA A 68 19.20 6.16 4.57
C ALA A 68 18.90 5.99 6.07
N GLY A 69 19.29 6.97 6.91
CA GLY A 69 18.91 7.01 8.32
C GLY A 69 17.40 7.13 8.53
N VAL A 70 16.74 8.01 7.76
CA VAL A 70 15.28 8.16 7.77
C VAL A 70 14.57 6.87 7.33
N CYS A 71 15.05 6.21 6.28
CA CYS A 71 14.46 4.94 5.81
C CYS A 71 14.58 3.85 6.87
N ARG A 72 15.76 3.69 7.49
CA ARG A 72 16.00 2.71 8.56
C ARG A 72 15.15 2.96 9.81
N SER A 73 14.95 4.22 10.20
CA SER A 73 14.13 4.55 11.36
C SER A 73 12.62 4.36 11.09
N THR A 74 12.19 4.66 9.87
CA THR A 74 10.79 4.51 9.44
C THR A 74 10.44 3.05 9.19
N TRP A 75 11.27 2.34 8.43
CA TRP A 75 11.12 0.95 8.00
C TRP A 75 12.35 0.11 8.34
N PRO A 76 12.46 -0.40 9.59
CA PRO A 76 13.58 -1.22 10.03
C PRO A 76 13.86 -2.44 9.14
N SER A 77 12.84 -2.96 8.44
CA SER A 77 12.96 -4.07 7.49
C SER A 77 13.90 -3.77 6.31
N THR A 78 14.20 -2.50 6.05
CA THR A 78 15.12 -2.05 4.99
C THR A 78 16.60 -2.03 5.41
N ASN A 79 16.92 -2.35 6.67
CA ASN A 79 18.29 -2.33 7.20
C ASN A 79 19.14 -3.55 6.82
N ASP A 80 18.69 -4.33 5.84
CA ASP A 80 19.47 -5.43 5.27
C ASP A 80 20.56 -4.87 4.32
N PRO A 81 21.83 -5.35 4.41
CA PRO A 81 22.92 -4.83 3.58
C PRO A 81 22.64 -4.88 2.07
N ARG A 82 22.03 -5.97 1.57
CA ARG A 82 21.69 -6.10 0.15
C ARG A 82 20.61 -5.09 -0.25
N LEU A 83 19.63 -4.83 0.62
CA LEU A 83 18.63 -3.79 0.39
C LEU A 83 19.21 -2.38 0.42
N LEU A 84 20.13 -2.08 1.34
CA LEU A 84 20.79 -0.78 1.41
C LEU A 84 21.59 -0.49 0.13
N GLU A 85 22.37 -1.46 -0.35
CA GLU A 85 23.08 -1.34 -1.63
C GLU A 85 22.10 -1.16 -2.80
N LEU A 86 21.04 -1.96 -2.86
CA LEU A 86 20.02 -1.86 -3.90
C LEU A 86 19.35 -0.49 -3.92
N ILE A 87 18.93 0.02 -2.76
CA ILE A 87 18.25 1.31 -2.63
C ILE A 87 19.21 2.46 -2.96
N SER A 88 20.48 2.35 -2.58
CA SER A 88 21.49 3.35 -2.95
C SER A 88 21.67 3.49 -4.46
N ALA A 89 21.42 2.41 -5.22
CA ALA A 89 21.48 2.41 -6.67
C ALA A 89 20.25 3.03 -7.35
N PHE A 90 19.18 3.35 -6.61
CA PHE A 90 17.98 3.96 -7.18
C PHE A 90 18.29 5.34 -7.79
N PRO A 91 17.51 5.79 -8.80
CA PRO A 91 17.58 7.17 -9.25
C PRO A 91 17.19 8.12 -8.11
N GLY A 92 18.19 8.74 -7.46
CA GLY A 92 18.01 9.58 -6.27
C GLY A 92 18.08 8.86 -4.93
N GLY A 93 18.59 7.62 -4.91
CA GLY A 93 18.94 6.86 -3.69
C GLY A 93 17.80 6.68 -2.70
N HIS A 94 18.13 6.75 -1.41
CA HIS A 94 17.20 6.56 -0.30
C HIS A 94 16.12 7.65 -0.24
N ARG A 95 16.42 8.87 -0.71
CA ARG A 95 15.42 9.94 -0.79
C ARG A 95 14.31 9.58 -1.77
N SER A 96 14.69 9.05 -2.93
CA SER A 96 13.76 8.59 -3.94
C SER A 96 12.94 7.42 -3.41
N PHE A 97 13.59 6.41 -2.82
CA PHE A 97 12.93 5.28 -2.17
C PHE A 97 11.93 5.71 -1.08
N PHE A 98 12.28 6.70 -0.25
CA PHE A 98 11.40 7.24 0.78
C PHE A 98 10.17 7.89 0.15
N SER A 99 10.38 8.79 -0.81
CA SER A 99 9.28 9.39 -1.58
C SER A 99 8.46 8.34 -2.34
N ASP A 100 9.09 7.21 -2.66
CA ASP A 100 8.47 6.08 -3.32
C ASP A 100 7.77 5.13 -2.34
N SER A 101 7.86 5.32 -1.03
CA SER A 101 7.23 4.43 -0.05
C SER A 101 6.31 5.19 0.90
N TYR A 102 6.46 6.51 0.95
CA TYR A 102 5.69 7.44 1.76
C TYR A 102 5.05 8.54 0.88
N PRO A 103 3.76 8.86 1.04
CA PRO A 103 2.79 8.19 1.92
C PRO A 103 2.31 6.85 1.34
N HIS A 104 1.44 6.16 2.07
CA HIS A 104 0.78 4.92 1.64
C HIS A 104 0.15 5.07 0.24
N LEU A 105 0.12 4.00 -0.56
CA LEU A 105 -0.35 4.08 -1.94
C LEU A 105 -1.83 4.53 -2.03
N ALA A 106 -2.04 5.76 -2.49
CA ALA A 106 -3.28 6.24 -3.09
C ALA A 106 -3.05 6.40 -4.59
N VAL A 107 -3.51 5.43 -5.38
CA VAL A 107 -3.38 5.45 -6.85
C VAL A 107 -4.63 6.06 -7.46
N SER A 108 -4.50 7.25 -8.07
CA SER A 108 -5.54 7.77 -8.95
C SER A 108 -5.42 7.13 -10.32
N GLY A 109 -6.55 6.80 -10.93
CA GLY A 109 -6.60 6.14 -12.22
C GLY A 109 -5.92 6.92 -13.35
N GLN A 110 -5.40 6.11 -14.28
CA GLN A 110 -4.89 6.43 -15.62
C GLN A 110 -3.57 7.20 -15.70
N ASP A 111 -2.47 6.46 -15.54
CA ASP A 111 -1.31 6.65 -16.41
C ASP A 111 -1.02 5.31 -17.11
N SER A 112 -1.06 5.30 -18.44
CA SER A 112 -0.61 4.18 -19.25
C SER A 112 0.91 4.16 -19.22
N VAL A 113 1.49 3.24 -18.48
CA VAL A 113 2.92 2.94 -18.61
C VAL A 113 3.08 1.83 -19.62
N ASP A 114 4.02 2.05 -20.55
CA ASP A 114 4.35 1.16 -21.65
C ASP A 114 4.66 -0.26 -21.18
N ALA A 115 4.09 -1.22 -21.91
CA ALA A 115 4.29 -2.65 -21.77
C ALA A 115 5.73 -3.12 -22.09
N GLY A 116 6.71 -2.20 -22.20
CA GLY A 116 8.07 -2.46 -22.65
C GLY A 116 9.08 -2.78 -21.54
N SER A 117 8.76 -2.54 -20.26
CA SER A 117 9.67 -2.91 -19.18
C SER A 117 9.57 -4.40 -18.89
N LEU A 118 10.69 -5.12 -18.93
CA LEU A 118 10.80 -6.55 -18.59
C LEU A 118 10.22 -6.83 -17.20
N ALA A 119 9.50 -7.93 -17.04
CA ALA A 119 9.02 -8.36 -15.72
C ALA A 119 10.20 -8.59 -14.78
N PRO A 120 10.18 -8.03 -13.56
CA PRO A 120 11.30 -8.19 -12.65
C PRO A 120 11.39 -9.65 -12.27
N ALA A 121 12.59 -10.23 -12.28
CA ALA A 121 12.80 -11.64 -11.94
C ALA A 121 12.50 -11.94 -10.46
N GLU A 122 12.56 -10.92 -9.62
CA GLU A 122 12.40 -10.98 -8.17
C GLU A 122 11.69 -9.71 -7.70
N ILE A 123 10.90 -9.83 -6.65
CA ILE A 123 10.36 -8.70 -5.88
C ILE A 123 10.76 -8.86 -4.43
N ILE A 124 11.07 -7.77 -3.73
CA ILE A 124 11.40 -7.82 -2.30
C ILE A 124 10.26 -7.18 -1.52
N SER A 125 9.70 -7.91 -0.56
CA SER A 125 8.67 -7.41 0.35
C SER A 125 9.28 -7.10 1.71
N CYS A 126 9.19 -5.84 2.13
CA CYS A 126 9.68 -5.34 3.40
C CYS A 126 8.49 -4.99 4.29
N VAL A 127 8.39 -5.62 5.46
CA VAL A 127 7.23 -5.51 6.34
C VAL A 127 7.64 -5.06 7.71
N ASP A 128 6.98 -4.01 8.21
CA ASP A 128 7.14 -3.53 9.58
C ASP A 128 5.76 -3.35 10.23
N ILE A 129 5.58 -3.94 11.41
CA ILE A 129 4.38 -3.82 12.22
C ILE A 129 4.74 -3.14 13.53
N ARG A 130 3.97 -2.12 13.89
CA ARG A 130 4.14 -1.37 15.12
C ARG A 130 2.85 -1.36 15.93
N HIS A 131 3.00 -1.43 17.25
CA HIS A 131 1.92 -1.21 18.20
C HIS A 131 2.24 0.05 19.01
N ARG A 132 1.37 1.07 18.95
CA ARG A 132 1.59 2.39 19.59
C ARG A 132 2.96 2.99 19.25
N GLY A 133 3.36 2.87 17.99
CA GLY A 133 4.64 3.35 17.46
C GLY A 133 5.86 2.46 17.75
N LYS A 134 5.77 1.50 18.68
CA LYS A 134 6.84 0.55 18.99
C LYS A 134 6.82 -0.62 18.01
N LEU A 135 7.98 -0.98 17.47
CA LEU A 135 8.13 -2.10 16.55
C LEU A 135 7.86 -3.43 17.28
N ILE A 136 6.97 -4.26 16.71
CA ILE A 136 6.66 -5.60 17.21
C ILE A 136 7.03 -6.69 16.20
N PHE A 137 7.15 -6.34 14.92
CA PHE A 137 7.54 -7.25 13.85
C PHE A 137 8.27 -6.48 12.75
N SER A 138 9.34 -7.06 12.21
CA SER A 138 10.08 -6.51 11.08
C SER A 138 10.78 -7.62 10.31
N LYS A 139 10.52 -7.74 9.01
CA LYS A 139 11.15 -8.76 8.16
C LYS A 139 11.15 -8.31 6.69
N ALA A 140 12.17 -8.73 5.96
CA ALA A 140 12.23 -8.58 4.52
C ALA A 140 12.38 -9.96 3.87
N VAL A 141 11.62 -10.21 2.81
CA VAL A 141 11.64 -11.47 2.06
C VAL A 141 11.72 -11.17 0.58
N ALA A 142 12.66 -11.82 -0.10
CA ALA A 142 12.76 -11.79 -1.55
C ALA A 142 11.95 -12.94 -2.15
N THR A 143 11.14 -12.64 -3.17
CA THR A 143 10.25 -13.59 -3.83
C THR A 143 10.58 -13.64 -5.32
N GLU A 144 10.93 -14.82 -5.82
CA GLU A 144 11.15 -15.06 -7.24
C GLU A 144 9.81 -15.06 -8.01
N THR A 145 9.79 -14.42 -9.18
CA THR A 145 8.57 -14.26 -9.99
C THR A 145 8.59 -15.02 -11.31
N THR A 146 9.73 -15.62 -11.67
CA THR A 146 9.95 -16.21 -13.00
C THR A 146 9.32 -17.59 -13.14
N THR A 147 9.20 -18.32 -12.02
CA THR A 147 8.77 -19.72 -12.00
C THR A 147 7.34 -19.88 -12.52
N ALA A 148 7.09 -21.01 -13.19
CA ALA A 148 5.74 -21.36 -13.65
C ALA A 148 4.77 -21.51 -12.47
N TRP A 149 5.26 -22.01 -11.33
CA TRP A 149 4.49 -22.13 -10.09
C TRP A 149 3.98 -20.76 -9.65
N PHE A 150 4.86 -19.77 -9.45
CA PHE A 150 4.46 -18.42 -9.06
C PHE A 150 3.43 -17.82 -10.03
N LYS A 151 3.66 -17.97 -11.35
CA LYS A 151 2.80 -17.40 -12.38
C LYS A 151 1.40 -17.99 -12.41
N CYS A 152 1.22 -19.23 -11.95
CA CYS A 152 -0.03 -19.97 -12.02
C CYS A 152 -0.73 -20.14 -10.66
N SER A 153 0.02 -20.11 -9.56
CA SER A 153 -0.51 -20.22 -8.20
C SER A 153 -1.19 -18.93 -7.76
N PRO A 154 -2.17 -18.97 -6.84
CA PRO A 154 -2.65 -17.79 -6.14
C PRO A 154 -1.47 -17.01 -5.56
N PHE A 155 -1.47 -15.70 -5.78
CA PHE A 155 -0.42 -14.82 -5.27
C PHE A 155 -0.55 -14.69 -3.76
N ARG A 156 0.50 -15.12 -3.07
CA ARG A 156 0.63 -15.02 -1.62
C ARG A 156 2.09 -14.85 -1.27
N VAL A 157 2.39 -13.89 -0.41
CA VAL A 157 3.72 -13.70 0.18
C VAL A 157 3.56 -13.80 1.68
N ASP A 158 4.13 -14.85 2.27
CA ASP A 158 4.14 -15.08 3.71
C ASP A 158 5.48 -14.60 4.30
N MET A 159 5.42 -13.84 5.39
CA MET A 159 6.62 -13.44 6.13
C MET A 159 7.04 -14.48 7.16
N LEU A 160 6.16 -15.40 7.54
CA LEU A 160 6.42 -16.41 8.56
C LEU A 160 6.20 -17.80 7.99
N ASP A 161 7.08 -18.72 8.37
CA ASP A 161 6.82 -20.13 8.13
C ASP A 161 5.62 -20.59 8.97
N PRO A 162 4.83 -21.58 8.54
CA PRO A 162 3.63 -22.03 9.28
C PRO A 162 3.87 -22.49 10.73
N LYS A 163 5.13 -22.71 11.12
CA LYS A 163 5.53 -23.12 12.47
C LYS A 163 6.25 -21.99 13.24
N GLU A 164 6.57 -20.89 12.57
CA GLU A 164 7.26 -19.75 13.16
C GLU A 164 6.25 -18.89 13.92
N VAL A 165 6.57 -18.56 15.17
CA VAL A 165 5.71 -17.73 16.03
C VAL A 165 6.57 -16.68 16.68
N VAL A 166 6.16 -15.41 16.58
CA VAL A 166 6.89 -14.27 17.15
C VAL A 166 6.11 -13.71 18.33
N SER A 167 6.66 -13.85 19.54
CA SER A 167 6.08 -13.27 20.75
C SER A 167 6.33 -11.76 20.79
N THR A 168 5.34 -11.00 21.24
CA THR A 168 5.41 -9.53 21.31
C THR A 168 5.09 -9.05 22.72
N PRO A 169 5.65 -7.92 23.19
CA PRO A 169 5.39 -7.40 24.54
C PRO A 169 4.00 -6.75 24.69
N VAL A 170 3.08 -7.07 23.79
CA VAL A 170 1.72 -6.53 23.77
C VAL A 170 0.81 -7.54 24.45
N PRO A 171 -0.02 -7.16 25.43
CA PRO A 171 -0.93 -8.10 26.05
C PRO A 171 -1.96 -8.58 25.04
N TYR A 172 -2.27 -9.88 25.07
CA TYR A 172 -3.33 -10.46 24.27
C TYR A 172 -4.70 -9.86 24.65
N PRO A 173 -5.56 -9.46 23.69
CA PRO A 173 -6.84 -8.84 24.03
C PRO A 173 -7.81 -9.88 24.58
N ASP A 174 -8.51 -9.58 25.67
CA ASP A 174 -9.42 -10.55 26.32
C ASP A 174 -10.90 -10.36 25.96
N THR A 175 -11.23 -9.25 25.29
CA THR A 175 -12.59 -8.83 24.91
C THR A 175 -12.61 -8.24 23.50
N ASP A 176 -13.79 -8.18 22.87
CA ASP A 176 -13.94 -7.60 21.53
C ASP A 176 -13.61 -6.10 21.50
N HIS A 177 -13.93 -5.37 22.57
CA HIS A 177 -13.54 -3.97 22.70
C HIS A 177 -12.01 -3.82 22.75
N ALA A 178 -11.32 -4.68 23.51
CA ALA A 178 -9.86 -4.71 23.52
C ALA A 178 -9.27 -5.08 22.14
N CYS A 179 -9.94 -5.93 21.36
CA CYS A 179 -9.54 -6.24 19.98
C CYS A 179 -9.65 -4.99 19.07
N GLY A 180 -10.73 -4.21 19.20
CA GLY A 180 -10.88 -2.94 18.49
C GLY A 180 -9.76 -1.95 18.83
N GLN A 181 -9.48 -1.78 20.12
CA GLN A 181 -8.40 -0.90 20.60
C GLN A 181 -7.01 -1.37 20.12
N LEU A 182 -6.78 -2.69 20.07
CA LEU A 182 -5.56 -3.25 19.50
C LEU A 182 -5.43 -2.83 18.02
N GLY A 183 -6.50 -2.96 17.23
CA GLY A 183 -6.54 -2.50 15.84
C GLY A 183 -6.19 -1.03 15.67
N ASP A 184 -6.78 -0.16 16.48
CA ASP A 184 -6.53 1.28 16.43
C ASP A 184 -5.08 1.66 16.79
N CYS A 185 -4.42 0.81 17.58
CA CYS A 185 -3.02 0.97 17.98
C CYS A 185 -2.02 0.30 17.01
N LEU A 186 -2.48 -0.59 16.14
CA LEU A 186 -1.63 -1.29 15.17
C LEU A 186 -1.43 -0.44 13.91
N THR A 187 -0.19 -0.35 13.49
CA THR A 187 0.17 0.25 12.20
C THR A 187 1.09 -0.68 11.42
N LEU A 188 0.90 -0.74 10.11
CA LEU A 188 1.65 -1.62 9.22
C LEU A 188 2.17 -0.85 8.01
N SER A 189 3.36 -1.22 7.56
CA SER A 189 3.89 -0.86 6.25
C SER A 189 4.36 -2.10 5.52
N TRP A 190 3.79 -2.36 4.35
CA TRP A 190 4.24 -3.38 3.41
C TRP A 190 4.80 -2.72 2.17
N ILE A 191 6.12 -2.63 2.07
CA ILE A 191 6.80 -2.04 0.92
C ILE A 191 7.21 -3.15 -0.03
N VAL A 192 6.71 -3.08 -1.26
CA VAL A 192 7.20 -3.89 -2.37
C VAL A 192 8.28 -3.10 -3.09
N VAL A 193 9.44 -3.71 -3.27
CA VAL A 193 10.59 -3.18 -3.98
C VAL A 193 10.78 -3.99 -5.25
N ASP A 194 10.90 -3.28 -6.38
CA ASP A 194 11.28 -3.83 -7.68
C ASP A 194 12.76 -3.52 -7.92
N PRO A 195 13.67 -4.52 -7.78
CA PRO A 195 15.10 -4.31 -7.99
C PRO A 195 15.45 -3.92 -9.43
N ALA A 196 14.71 -4.43 -10.42
CA ALA A 196 14.99 -4.20 -11.83
C ALA A 196 14.48 -2.83 -12.29
N GLY A 197 13.30 -2.45 -11.81
CA GLY A 197 12.71 -1.13 -12.05
C GLY A 197 13.32 -0.03 -11.19
N GLN A 198 14.03 -0.39 -10.11
CA GLN A 198 14.54 0.54 -9.09
C GLN A 198 13.43 1.45 -8.53
N ARG A 199 12.27 0.84 -8.25
CA ARG A 199 11.09 1.51 -7.71
C ARG A 199 10.60 0.79 -6.46
N ALA A 200 9.95 1.53 -5.59
CA ALA A 200 9.27 0.96 -4.44
C ALA A 200 7.84 1.51 -4.31
N ALA A 201 7.01 0.77 -3.58
CA ALA A 201 5.66 1.20 -3.25
C ALA A 201 5.13 0.49 -2.00
N ASN A 202 4.47 1.26 -1.13
CA ASN A 202 3.79 0.72 0.04
C ASN A 202 2.36 0.29 -0.30
N VAL A 203 2.12 -1.02 -0.37
CA VAL A 203 0.86 -1.65 -0.81
C VAL A 203 -0.09 -1.98 0.36
N SER A 204 0.04 -1.26 1.47
CA SER A 204 -0.79 -1.44 2.67
C SER A 204 -1.37 -0.12 3.14
N SER A 205 -2.51 -0.17 3.83
CA SER A 205 -3.00 0.94 4.63
C SER A 205 -2.14 1.09 5.89
N ARG A 206 -2.00 2.34 6.38
CA ARG A 206 -1.29 2.61 7.64
C ARG A 206 -1.94 1.94 8.84
N ARG A 207 -3.27 2.04 8.92
CA ARG A 207 -4.10 1.51 10.01
C ARG A 207 -4.86 0.29 9.52
N SER A 208 -5.26 -0.57 10.47
CA SER A 208 -6.09 -1.71 10.16
C SER A 208 -7.45 -1.24 9.61
N VAL A 209 -7.90 -1.85 8.53
CA VAL A 209 -9.24 -1.61 7.96
C VAL A 209 -10.29 -2.47 8.66
N SER A 210 -9.89 -3.62 9.20
CA SER A 210 -10.74 -4.47 10.03
C SER A 210 -9.91 -5.26 11.03
N VAL A 211 -10.50 -5.54 12.19
CA VAL A 211 -9.94 -6.45 13.19
C VAL A 211 -11.07 -7.35 13.67
N ILE A 212 -10.90 -8.65 13.50
CA ILE A 212 -11.92 -9.66 13.81
C ILE A 212 -11.28 -10.74 14.66
N ARG A 213 -11.92 -11.07 15.77
CA ARG A 213 -11.60 -12.28 16.54
C ARG A 213 -12.28 -13.47 15.89
N HIS A 214 -11.48 -14.47 15.51
CA HIS A 214 -12.00 -15.72 14.98
C HIS A 214 -12.72 -16.49 16.09
N TRP A 215 -13.99 -16.82 15.88
CA TRP A 215 -14.86 -17.40 16.91
C TRP A 215 -14.41 -18.78 17.39
N LEU A 216 -13.77 -19.58 16.53
CA LEU A 216 -13.35 -20.95 16.86
C LEU A 216 -11.93 -21.00 17.44
N SER A 217 -10.95 -20.35 16.80
CA SER A 217 -9.55 -20.38 17.24
C SER A 217 -9.23 -19.32 18.30
N GLY A 218 -10.09 -18.32 18.46
CA GLY A 218 -9.84 -17.15 19.30
C GLY A 218 -8.87 -16.14 18.68
N GLU A 219 -8.13 -16.51 17.63
CA GLU A 219 -7.10 -15.68 17.03
C GLU A 219 -7.65 -14.34 16.51
N VAL A 220 -6.84 -13.29 16.65
CA VAL A 220 -7.20 -11.94 16.22
C VAL A 220 -6.62 -11.72 14.83
N HIS A 221 -7.49 -11.50 13.86
CA HIS A 221 -7.12 -11.24 12.47
C HIS A 221 -7.23 -9.74 12.23
N ALA A 222 -6.10 -9.06 12.08
CA ALA A 222 -6.03 -7.67 11.65
C ALA A 222 -5.79 -7.61 10.13
N ARG A 223 -6.66 -6.91 9.40
CA ARG A 223 -6.52 -6.70 7.95
C ARG A 223 -6.06 -5.28 7.69
N PHE A 224 -5.12 -5.13 6.78
CA PHE A 224 -4.69 -3.87 6.17
C PHE A 224 -4.89 -4.00 4.67
N ALA A 225 -5.29 -2.93 4.00
CA ALA A 225 -5.65 -3.02 2.59
C ALA A 225 -5.27 -1.77 1.81
N ALA A 226 -4.76 -1.97 0.60
CA ALA A 226 -4.65 -0.93 -0.41
C ALA A 226 -5.49 -1.32 -1.64
N VAL A 227 -6.32 -0.40 -2.13
CA VAL A 227 -7.14 -0.61 -3.32
C VAL A 227 -6.41 -0.04 -4.53
N LEU A 228 -6.15 -0.89 -5.51
CA LEU A 228 -5.44 -0.55 -6.73
C LEU A 228 -6.37 -0.69 -7.95
N PRO A 229 -6.08 0.03 -9.05
CA PRO A 229 -6.77 -0.21 -10.30
C PRO A 229 -6.45 -1.61 -10.83
N GLY A 230 -7.48 -2.33 -11.25
CA GLY A 230 -7.36 -3.66 -11.83
C GLY A 230 -6.73 -3.66 -13.23
N ASP A 231 -6.64 -4.83 -13.83
CA ASP A 231 -6.22 -4.93 -15.23
C ASP A 231 -7.33 -4.46 -16.17
N ARG A 232 -6.98 -3.66 -17.19
CA ARG A 232 -7.91 -3.18 -18.22
C ARG A 232 -8.55 -4.33 -19.00
N ARG A 233 -7.87 -5.48 -19.06
CA ARG A 233 -8.38 -6.69 -19.74
C ARG A 233 -9.30 -7.54 -18.86
N SER A 234 -9.43 -7.22 -17.57
CA SER A 234 -10.30 -7.92 -16.63
C SER A 234 -11.60 -7.14 -16.39
N SER A 235 -12.68 -7.85 -16.07
CA SER A 235 -13.96 -7.26 -15.62
C SER A 235 -13.87 -6.56 -14.25
N SER A 236 -12.76 -6.77 -13.53
CA SER A 236 -12.50 -6.17 -12.22
C SER A 236 -11.85 -4.80 -12.36
N LYS A 237 -12.62 -3.74 -12.11
CA LYS A 237 -12.13 -2.35 -12.15
C LYS A 237 -11.08 -2.07 -11.09
N PHE A 238 -11.22 -2.70 -9.93
CA PHE A 238 -10.34 -2.55 -8.78
C PHE A 238 -9.88 -3.90 -8.28
N VAL A 239 -8.78 -3.89 -7.54
CA VAL A 239 -8.21 -5.05 -6.85
C VAL A 239 -7.72 -4.60 -5.49
N GLU A 240 -7.83 -5.47 -4.50
CA GLU A 240 -7.38 -5.20 -3.14
C GLU A 240 -6.08 -5.96 -2.88
N CYS A 241 -5.03 -5.24 -2.53
CA CYS A 241 -3.85 -5.79 -1.87
C CYS A 241 -4.18 -5.92 -0.38
N GLY A 242 -4.63 -7.11 0.02
CA GLY A 242 -5.01 -7.42 1.39
C GLY A 242 -3.83 -8.02 2.15
N VAL A 243 -3.37 -7.33 3.18
CA VAL A 243 -2.43 -7.85 4.16
C VAL A 243 -3.22 -8.37 5.36
N VAL A 244 -2.96 -9.60 5.76
CA VAL A 244 -3.57 -10.24 6.92
C VAL A 244 -2.49 -10.52 7.96
N VAL A 245 -2.74 -10.07 9.18
CA VAL A 245 -1.91 -10.35 10.35
C VAL A 245 -2.75 -11.17 11.33
N ILE A 246 -2.32 -12.40 11.59
CA ILE A 246 -2.97 -13.31 12.54
C ILE A 246 -2.16 -13.30 13.83
N CYS A 247 -2.82 -12.86 14.90
CA CYS A 247 -2.26 -12.85 16.24
C CYS A 247 -2.96 -13.88 17.13
N GLY A 248 -2.20 -14.84 17.64
CA GLY A 248 -2.64 -15.78 18.68
C GLY A 248 -2.20 -15.35 20.07
N GLY A 249 -2.64 -16.10 21.07
CA GLY A 249 -2.28 -15.89 22.47
C GLY A 249 -3.38 -16.43 23.40
N CYS A 250 -3.03 -16.64 24.66
CA CYS A 250 -3.97 -17.01 25.70
C CYS A 250 -4.26 -15.80 26.61
N ARG A 251 -5.37 -15.87 27.37
CA ARG A 251 -5.72 -14.83 28.35
C ARG A 251 -4.59 -14.63 29.35
N GLY A 252 -4.13 -13.39 29.51
CA GLY A 252 -3.04 -13.04 30.41
C GLY A 252 -1.63 -13.32 29.86
N GLU A 253 -1.51 -13.78 28.62
CA GLU A 253 -0.23 -13.92 27.92
C GLU A 253 0.03 -12.77 26.94
N ASP A 254 1.26 -12.75 26.47
CA ASP A 254 1.73 -11.88 25.39
C ASP A 254 1.14 -12.30 24.04
N LEU A 255 0.81 -11.31 23.22
CA LEU A 255 0.30 -11.45 21.86
C LEU A 255 1.40 -12.07 20.98
N GLN A 256 1.06 -13.14 20.28
CA GLN A 256 1.96 -13.85 19.38
C GLN A 256 1.55 -13.62 17.93
N VAL A 257 2.44 -13.09 17.11
CA VAL A 257 2.23 -13.00 15.66
C VAL A 257 2.52 -14.37 15.05
N ARG A 258 1.51 -14.95 14.39
CA ARG A 258 1.55 -16.30 13.81
C ARG A 258 1.57 -16.30 12.29
N GLU A 259 0.89 -15.33 11.68
CA GLU A 259 0.88 -15.18 10.23
C GLU A 259 0.94 -13.70 9.88
N VAL A 260 1.75 -13.38 8.87
CA VAL A 260 1.77 -12.08 8.21
C VAL A 260 1.85 -12.35 6.72
N SER A 261 0.74 -12.18 6.01
CA SER A 261 0.62 -12.56 4.60
C SER A 261 0.01 -11.45 3.74
N LEU A 262 0.52 -11.28 2.52
CA LEU A 262 -0.05 -10.41 1.49
C LEU A 262 -0.70 -11.24 0.40
N GLN A 263 -1.94 -10.88 0.05
CA GLN A 263 -2.71 -11.52 -1.01
C GLN A 263 -3.36 -10.44 -1.89
N VAL A 264 -3.61 -10.77 -3.16
CA VAL A 264 -4.29 -9.86 -4.09
C VAL A 264 -5.63 -10.45 -4.50
N GLU A 265 -6.70 -9.74 -4.18
CA GLU A 265 -8.07 -10.18 -4.36
C GLU A 265 -8.82 -9.25 -5.33
N ASN A 266 -9.60 -9.82 -6.24
CA ASN A 266 -10.41 -9.03 -7.17
C ASN A 266 -11.81 -8.71 -6.60
N MET A 267 -12.60 -7.93 -7.35
CA MET A 267 -13.98 -7.58 -6.98
C MET A 267 -14.93 -8.78 -6.87
N ASP A 268 -14.58 -9.94 -7.41
CA ASP A 268 -15.41 -11.15 -7.35
C ASP A 268 -15.05 -12.03 -6.13
N GLY A 269 -14.02 -11.62 -5.37
CA GLY A 269 -13.49 -12.37 -4.24
C GLY A 269 -12.52 -13.50 -4.62
N LYS A 270 -12.04 -13.50 -5.87
CA LYS A 270 -11.04 -14.45 -6.35
C LYS A 270 -9.64 -13.91 -6.08
N PHE A 271 -8.79 -14.73 -5.48
CA PHE A 271 -7.36 -14.47 -5.39
C PHE A 271 -6.72 -14.58 -6.78
N LEU A 272 -6.00 -13.52 -7.16
CA LEU A 272 -5.31 -13.46 -8.44
C LEU A 272 -4.04 -14.31 -8.39
N ASN A 273 -3.62 -14.83 -9.53
CA ASN A 273 -2.35 -15.58 -9.59
C ASN A 273 -1.14 -14.62 -9.59
N GLY A 274 0.08 -15.17 -9.45
CA GLY A 274 1.28 -14.33 -9.41
C GLY A 274 1.53 -13.53 -10.67
N ARG A 275 1.15 -14.02 -11.86
CA ARG A 275 1.29 -13.27 -13.11
C ARG A 275 0.39 -12.03 -13.13
N GLU A 276 -0.89 -12.21 -12.82
CA GLU A 276 -1.89 -11.14 -12.78
C GLU A 276 -1.53 -10.10 -11.70
N SER A 277 -1.18 -10.58 -10.51
CA SER A 277 -0.82 -9.76 -9.36
C SER A 277 0.44 -8.95 -9.61
N LEU A 278 1.48 -9.56 -10.21
CA LEU A 278 2.70 -8.84 -10.58
C LEU A 278 2.40 -7.74 -11.61
N GLY A 279 1.54 -8.01 -12.59
CA GLY A 279 1.12 -7.00 -13.56
C GLY A 279 0.46 -5.78 -12.90
N ILE A 280 -0.36 -6.00 -11.87
CA ILE A 280 -0.99 -4.93 -11.06
C ILE A 280 0.07 -4.17 -10.25
N LEU A 281 0.91 -4.89 -9.50
CA LEU A 281 1.94 -4.29 -8.65
C LEU A 281 2.90 -3.42 -9.46
N ARG A 282 3.30 -3.86 -10.65
CA ARG A 282 4.17 -3.07 -11.54
C ARG A 282 3.53 -1.77 -12.00
N ARG A 283 2.24 -1.79 -12.32
CA ARG A 283 1.52 -0.56 -12.65
C ARG A 283 1.45 0.37 -11.44
N ALA A 284 1.22 -0.17 -10.25
CA ALA A 284 1.20 0.62 -9.01
C ALA A 284 2.58 1.22 -8.67
N LEU A 285 3.66 0.46 -8.86
CA LEU A 285 5.04 0.93 -8.69
C LEU A 285 5.40 2.05 -9.67
N ALA A 286 4.91 1.96 -10.90
CA ALA A 286 5.18 2.97 -11.93
C ALA A 286 4.28 4.22 -11.80
N ALA A 287 3.09 4.08 -11.21
CA ALA A 287 2.12 5.16 -11.07
C ALA A 287 2.64 6.30 -10.19
N ARG A 288 2.29 7.53 -10.57
CA ARG A 288 2.59 8.71 -9.75
C ARG A 288 1.57 8.79 -8.61
N ARG A 289 2.07 8.79 -7.37
CA ARG A 289 1.23 8.93 -6.17
C ARG A 289 0.56 10.30 -6.13
N ARG A 290 -0.64 10.36 -5.53
CA ARG A 290 -1.26 11.61 -5.10
C ARG A 290 -1.28 11.69 -3.58
N THR A 291 -1.07 12.90 -3.07
CA THR A 291 -1.45 13.25 -1.70
C THR A 291 -2.97 13.33 -1.64
N PRO A 292 -3.63 12.75 -0.62
CA PRO A 292 -5.06 12.89 -0.42
C PRO A 292 -5.51 14.35 -0.48
N PRO A 293 -6.65 14.65 -1.13
CA PRO A 293 -7.26 15.96 -1.04
C PRO A 293 -7.79 16.21 0.39
N GLY A 294 -7.33 17.29 1.01
CA GLY A 294 -7.94 17.88 2.20
C GLY A 294 -7.64 17.17 3.52
N GLY A 295 -6.41 17.30 4.04
CA GLY A 295 -6.05 17.19 5.47
C GLY A 295 -6.43 15.91 6.24
N CYS A 296 -7.09 14.95 5.61
CA CYS A 296 -7.52 13.70 6.22
C CYS A 296 -6.29 12.86 6.57
N SER A 297 -6.33 12.20 7.72
CA SER A 297 -5.26 11.27 8.09
C SER A 297 -5.21 10.14 7.06
N GLU A 298 -4.01 9.75 6.61
CA GLU A 298 -3.78 8.65 5.66
C GLU A 298 -4.52 7.35 6.06
N GLY A 299 -4.67 7.12 7.37
CA GLY A 299 -5.40 5.97 7.90
C GLY A 299 -6.90 5.99 7.58
N ASP A 300 -7.50 7.17 7.54
CA ASP A 300 -8.94 7.34 7.27
C ASP A 300 -9.24 7.14 5.78
N GLU A 301 -8.33 7.58 4.90
CA GLU A 301 -8.48 7.39 3.46
C GLU A 301 -8.40 5.91 3.07
N GLY A 302 -7.40 5.18 3.59
CA GLY A 302 -7.27 3.74 3.35
C GLY A 302 -8.52 2.95 3.79
N ARG A 303 -9.08 3.31 4.96
CA ARG A 303 -10.33 2.73 5.46
C ARG A 303 -11.51 3.05 4.53
N ARG A 304 -11.68 4.32 4.14
CA ARG A 304 -12.75 4.74 3.22
C ARG A 304 -12.69 4.01 1.88
N MET A 305 -11.50 3.93 1.27
CA MET A 305 -11.30 3.22 -0.01
C MET A 305 -11.64 1.73 0.12
N HIS A 306 -11.24 1.10 1.23
CA HIS A 306 -11.59 -0.29 1.51
C HIS A 306 -13.11 -0.48 1.69
N GLU A 307 -13.77 0.39 2.47
CA GLU A 307 -15.23 0.35 2.66
C GLU A 307 -15.97 0.51 1.33
N GLU A 308 -15.54 1.43 0.47
CA GLU A 308 -16.09 1.60 -0.87
C GLU A 308 -15.89 0.36 -1.74
N PHE A 309 -14.70 -0.25 -1.70
CA PHE A 309 -14.41 -1.49 -2.40
C PHE A 309 -15.31 -2.64 -1.92
N GLN A 310 -15.48 -2.80 -0.60
CA GLN A 310 -16.36 -3.82 -0.03
C GLN A 310 -17.83 -3.57 -0.38
N ARG A 311 -18.30 -2.31 -0.37
CA ARG A 311 -19.65 -1.95 -0.82
C ARG A 311 -19.87 -2.37 -2.27
N MET A 312 -18.96 -2.00 -3.19
CA MET A 312 -19.05 -2.39 -4.60
C MET A 312 -19.01 -3.92 -4.80
N LYS A 313 -18.25 -4.64 -3.95
CA LYS A 313 -18.19 -6.11 -3.96
C LYS A 313 -19.52 -6.73 -3.54
N MET A 314 -20.15 -6.20 -2.48
CA MET A 314 -21.47 -6.65 -2.04
C MET A 314 -22.55 -6.38 -3.09
N GLU A 315 -22.57 -5.19 -3.70
CA GLU A 315 -23.50 -4.86 -4.79
C GLU A 315 -23.36 -5.82 -5.98
N ARG A 316 -22.13 -6.17 -6.36
CA ARG A 316 -21.88 -7.15 -7.44
C ARG A 316 -22.36 -8.55 -7.08
N LYS A 317 -22.08 -9.02 -5.86
CA LYS A 317 -22.58 -10.31 -5.37
C LYS A 317 -24.10 -10.37 -5.38
N GLU A 318 -24.75 -9.30 -4.93
CA GLU A 318 -26.20 -9.21 -4.91
C GLU A 318 -26.81 -9.22 -6.32
N ARG A 319 -26.21 -8.49 -7.28
CA ARG A 319 -26.62 -8.55 -8.70
C ARG A 319 -26.45 -9.94 -9.29
N ARG A 320 -25.36 -10.65 -8.96
CA ARG A 320 -25.15 -12.03 -9.41
C ARG A 320 -26.19 -12.97 -8.82
N MET A 321 -26.46 -12.90 -7.51
CA MET A 321 -27.49 -13.72 -6.86
C MET A 321 -28.88 -13.49 -7.47
N ARG A 322 -29.22 -12.23 -7.81
CA ARG A 322 -30.48 -11.92 -8.52
C ARG A 322 -30.52 -12.54 -9.92
N ALA A 323 -29.41 -12.49 -10.66
CA ALA A 323 -29.34 -13.06 -12.01
C ALA A 323 -29.41 -14.60 -11.99
N GLU A 324 -28.70 -15.24 -11.06
CA GLU A 324 -28.76 -16.69 -10.83
C GLU A 324 -30.17 -17.13 -10.43
N GLY A 325 -30.81 -16.41 -9.50
CA GLY A 325 -32.20 -16.68 -9.11
C GLY A 325 -33.20 -16.50 -10.26
N ALA A 326 -32.97 -15.55 -11.18
CA ALA A 326 -33.78 -15.39 -12.38
C ALA A 326 -33.59 -16.56 -13.37
N LEU A 327 -32.36 -17.04 -13.53
CA LEU A 327 -32.06 -18.23 -14.35
C LEU A 327 -32.69 -19.48 -13.75
N ASP A 328 -32.61 -19.68 -12.43
CA ASP A 328 -33.24 -20.81 -11.74
C ASP A 328 -34.76 -20.80 -11.91
N MET A 329 -35.39 -19.62 -11.83
CA MET A 329 -36.82 -19.47 -12.08
C MET A 329 -37.21 -19.83 -13.52
N ILE A 330 -36.42 -19.40 -14.51
CA ILE A 330 -36.63 -19.76 -15.92
C ILE A 330 -36.43 -21.26 -16.14
N CYS A 331 -35.39 -21.86 -15.54
CA CYS A 331 -35.15 -23.29 -15.56
C CYS A 331 -36.30 -24.09 -14.92
N ALA A 332 -36.82 -23.66 -13.77
CA ALA A 332 -37.96 -24.30 -13.11
C ALA A 332 -39.24 -24.19 -13.95
N ALA A 333 -39.53 -23.02 -14.51
CA ALA A 333 -40.71 -22.79 -15.34
C ALA A 333 -40.68 -23.61 -16.65
N SER A 334 -39.52 -23.66 -17.32
CA SER A 334 -39.33 -24.49 -18.51
C SER A 334 -39.47 -25.99 -18.20
N GLY A 335 -38.90 -26.46 -17.08
CA GLY A 335 -39.08 -27.84 -16.61
C GLY A 335 -40.56 -28.20 -16.40
N LEU A 336 -41.33 -27.32 -15.75
CA LEU A 336 -42.77 -27.52 -15.56
C LEU A 336 -43.54 -27.52 -16.90
N PHE A 337 -43.18 -26.63 -17.82
CA PHE A 337 -43.79 -26.58 -19.16
C PHE A 337 -43.57 -27.89 -19.92
N PHE A 338 -42.34 -28.42 -19.92
CA PHE A 338 -42.02 -29.70 -20.56
C PHE A 338 -42.73 -30.90 -19.92
N LEU A 339 -43.08 -30.85 -18.63
CA LEU A 339 -43.85 -31.91 -17.96
C LEU A 339 -45.36 -31.79 -18.20
N MET A 340 -45.90 -30.58 -18.17
CA MET A 340 -47.34 -30.35 -18.24
C MET A 340 -47.89 -30.42 -19.67
N VAL A 341 -47.14 -29.99 -20.68
CA VAL A 341 -47.59 -29.98 -22.08
C VAL A 341 -47.90 -31.40 -22.60
N PRO A 342 -47.03 -32.41 -22.43
CA PRO A 342 -47.34 -33.78 -22.85
C PRO A 342 -48.51 -34.39 -22.07
N LEU A 343 -48.62 -34.11 -20.77
CA LEU A 343 -49.72 -34.58 -19.93
C LEU A 343 -51.07 -34.03 -20.44
N VAL A 344 -51.13 -32.73 -20.72
CA VAL A 344 -52.34 -32.08 -21.24
C VAL A 344 -52.68 -32.62 -22.63
N LEU A 345 -51.69 -32.77 -23.51
CA LEU A 345 -51.90 -33.37 -24.84
C LEU A 345 -52.40 -34.82 -24.76
N TRP A 346 -51.86 -35.63 -23.84
CA TRP A 346 -52.30 -36.99 -23.61
C TRP A 346 -53.75 -37.06 -23.12
N VAL A 347 -54.12 -36.23 -22.12
CA VAL A 347 -55.50 -36.15 -21.63
C VAL A 347 -56.46 -35.72 -22.76
N LEU A 348 -56.10 -34.72 -23.55
CA LEU A 348 -56.94 -34.22 -24.64
C LEU A 348 -57.11 -35.22 -25.80
N THR A 349 -56.14 -36.12 -26.02
CA THR A 349 -56.15 -37.10 -27.12
C THR A 349 -56.76 -38.44 -26.74
N PHE A 350 -56.58 -38.89 -25.49
CA PHE A 350 -57.03 -40.21 -25.03
C PHE A 350 -58.25 -40.19 -24.11
N CYS A 351 -58.66 -39.02 -23.59
CA CYS A 351 -59.90 -38.88 -22.80
C CYS A 351 -61.07 -38.24 -23.57
N ARG A 352 -61.00 -38.19 -24.91
CA ARG A 352 -62.14 -37.90 -25.80
C ARG A 352 -62.63 -39.17 -26.45
#